data_AF-A0A960PZN1-F1
#
_entry.id   AF-A0A960PZN1-F1
#
_cell.length_a   1.000
_cell.length_b   1.000
_cell.length_c   1.000
_cell.angle_alpha   90.00
_cell.angle_beta   90.00
_cell.angle_gamma   90.00
#
_symmetry.space_group_name_H-M   'P 1'
#
loop_
_entity.id
_entity.type
_entity.pdbx_description
1 polymer ?
#
loop_
_entity_poly.entity_id
_entity_poly.type
_entity_poly.pdbx_seq_one_letter_code
_entity_poly.pdbx_strand_id
1 'polypeptide(L)'
;MNREQLISDWIDGTLDEAQKKEAELLIASDPDMAALARDFAALRSWSSEPVALPDMSSDALVRHIARRRNRIRLISSAALALAACTLLFIGGPKAQPEKPAMDELSQAQAAFVSAITRLEHQALPKLDDMPPELAATYRQNLAIIEAAIAQCEDVIEANPLQTETYWALSRAYRAKADLLERVITL
;
A
#
# COMPACT_ATOMS: atom_id res chain seq x y z
N MET A 1 -15.03 -19.17 17.69
CA MET A 1 -14.62 -18.04 16.82
C MET A 1 -13.53 -17.26 17.53
N ASN A 2 -12.47 -16.81 16.84
CA ASN A 2 -11.47 -15.93 17.46
C ASN A 2 -12.12 -14.56 17.73
N ARG A 3 -11.75 -13.89 18.84
CA ARG A 3 -12.28 -12.58 19.23
C ARG A 3 -12.00 -11.51 18.16
N GLU A 4 -10.80 -11.56 17.56
CA GLU A 4 -10.41 -10.65 16.48
C GLU A 4 -11.30 -10.84 15.23
N GLN A 5 -11.64 -12.09 14.92
CA GLN A 5 -12.49 -12.41 13.78
C GLN A 5 -13.93 -11.96 14.02
N LEU A 6 -14.45 -12.13 15.24
CA LEU A 6 -15.76 -11.60 15.64
C LEU A 6 -15.84 -10.07 15.49
N ILE A 7 -14.79 -9.32 15.86
CA ILE A 7 -14.75 -7.86 15.67
C ILE A 7 -14.67 -7.48 14.18
N SER A 8 -13.84 -8.18 13.39
CA SER A 8 -13.75 -7.96 11.94
C SER A 8 -15.11 -8.15 11.26
N ASP A 9 -15.76 -9.28 11.52
CA ASP A 9 -17.06 -9.63 10.95
C ASP A 9 -18.17 -8.66 11.42
N TRP A 10 -18.10 -8.18 12.68
CA TRP A 10 -19.02 -7.16 13.21
C TRP A 10 -18.89 -5.85 12.44
N ILE A 11 -17.65 -5.44 12.14
CA ILE A 11 -17.37 -4.22 11.38
C ILE A 11 -17.79 -4.40 9.93
N ASP A 12 -17.52 -5.54 9.31
CA ASP A 12 -17.94 -5.79 7.93
C ASP A 12 -19.46 -5.89 7.78
N GLY A 13 -20.18 -6.13 8.89
CA GLY A 13 -21.64 -6.26 8.93
C GLY A 13 -22.13 -7.61 8.44
N THR A 14 -21.28 -8.64 8.53
CA THR A 14 -21.55 -10.00 8.06
C THR A 14 -22.11 -10.92 9.15
N LEU A 15 -22.07 -10.47 10.42
CA LEU A 15 -22.59 -11.21 11.56
C LEU A 15 -24.12 -11.28 11.59
N ASP A 16 -24.64 -12.39 12.11
CA ASP A 16 -26.06 -12.48 12.49
C ASP A 16 -26.38 -11.66 13.76
N GLU A 17 -27.67 -11.48 14.06
CA GLU A 17 -28.12 -10.69 15.22
C GLU A 17 -27.65 -11.23 16.57
N ALA A 18 -27.41 -12.55 16.69
CA ALA A 18 -26.93 -13.14 17.94
C ALA A 18 -25.44 -12.84 18.14
N GLN A 19 -24.64 -13.03 17.10
CA GLN A 19 -23.21 -12.74 17.07
C GLN A 19 -22.93 -11.24 17.20
N LYS A 20 -23.79 -10.39 16.61
CA LYS A 20 -23.68 -8.94 16.74
C LYS A 20 -23.82 -8.49 18.19
N LYS A 21 -24.80 -9.04 18.92
CA LYS A 21 -24.96 -8.77 20.37
C LYS A 21 -23.79 -9.28 21.18
N GLU A 22 -23.24 -10.45 20.84
CA GLU A 22 -22.04 -10.99 21.48
C GLU A 22 -20.82 -10.06 21.27
N ALA A 23 -20.62 -9.57 20.05
CA ALA A 23 -19.56 -8.60 19.73
C ALA A 23 -19.74 -7.28 20.48
N GLU A 24 -20.96 -6.74 20.55
CA GLU A 24 -21.27 -5.51 21.31
C GLU A 24 -20.98 -5.67 22.81
N LEU A 25 -21.30 -6.84 23.39
CA LEU A 25 -21.04 -7.15 24.79
C LEU A 25 -19.53 -7.32 25.06
N LEU A 26 -18.79 -7.90 24.11
CA LEU A 26 -17.33 -8.02 24.17
C LEU A 26 -16.67 -6.63 24.12
N ILE A 27 -17.07 -5.78 23.17
CA ILE A 27 -16.57 -4.41 23.03
C ILE A 27 -16.87 -3.58 24.29
N ALA A 28 -18.05 -3.76 24.89
CA ALA A 28 -18.43 -3.03 26.11
C ALA A 28 -17.68 -3.49 27.37
N SER A 29 -17.25 -4.75 27.41
CA SER A 29 -16.60 -5.35 28.59
C SER A 29 -15.08 -5.26 28.58
N ASP A 30 -14.46 -5.05 27.41
CA ASP A 30 -13.00 -5.04 27.22
C ASP A 30 -12.52 -3.73 26.55
N PRO A 31 -11.77 -2.86 27.27
CA PRO A 31 -11.24 -1.61 26.74
C PRO A 31 -10.33 -1.78 25.53
N ASP A 32 -9.57 -2.88 25.45
CA ASP A 32 -8.65 -3.14 24.34
C ASP A 32 -9.44 -3.49 23.08
N MET A 33 -10.55 -4.22 23.22
CA MET A 33 -11.49 -4.49 22.12
C MET A 33 -12.21 -3.22 21.65
N ALA A 34 -12.54 -2.30 22.56
CA ALA A 34 -13.10 -1.00 22.21
C ALA A 34 -12.09 -0.08 21.49
N ALA A 35 -10.80 -0.19 21.79
CA ALA A 35 -9.75 0.49 21.03
C ALA A 35 -9.62 -0.11 19.62
N LEU A 36 -9.54 -1.44 19.52
CA LEU A 36 -9.44 -2.16 18.25
C LEU A 36 -10.65 -1.89 17.34
N ALA A 37 -11.86 -1.91 17.88
CA ALA A 37 -13.07 -1.58 17.13
C ALA A 37 -13.07 -0.13 16.61
N ARG A 38 -12.53 0.84 17.38
CA ARG A 38 -12.36 2.24 16.92
C ARG A 38 -11.35 2.34 15.79
N ASP A 39 -10.22 1.62 15.89
CA ASP A 39 -9.18 1.64 14.86
C ASP A 39 -9.70 1.06 13.54
N PHE A 40 -10.39 -0.07 13.59
CA PHE A 40 -11.02 -0.65 12.40
C PHE A 40 -12.16 0.22 11.83
N ALA A 41 -12.99 0.85 12.69
CA ALA A 41 -14.02 1.78 12.23
C ALA A 41 -13.40 3.01 11.54
N ALA A 42 -12.28 3.52 12.06
CA ALA A 42 -11.51 4.58 11.42
C ALA A 42 -10.99 4.14 10.04
N LEU A 43 -10.40 2.94 9.94
CA LEU A 43 -9.95 2.37 8.66
C LEU A 43 -11.09 2.23 7.64
N ARG A 44 -12.28 1.80 8.08
CA ARG A 44 -13.46 1.68 7.21
C ARG A 44 -13.97 3.04 6.73
N SER A 45 -13.99 4.05 7.61
CA SER A 45 -14.38 5.40 7.22
C SER A 45 -13.48 5.94 6.09
N TRP A 46 -12.19 5.57 6.11
CA TRP A 46 -11.22 5.94 5.08
C TRP A 46 -11.30 5.07 3.81
N SER A 47 -11.81 3.84 3.89
CA SER A 47 -12.07 3.01 2.71
C SER A 47 -13.41 3.30 2.04
N SER A 48 -14.30 4.02 2.73
CA SER A 48 -15.66 4.33 2.26
C SER A 48 -15.70 5.56 1.37
N GLU A 49 -14.68 6.42 1.43
CA GLU A 49 -14.51 7.44 0.40
C GLU A 49 -14.05 6.75 -0.88
N PRO A 50 -14.86 6.73 -1.95
CA PRO A 50 -14.39 6.26 -3.23
C PRO A 50 -13.19 7.12 -3.56
N VAL A 51 -12.01 6.50 -3.67
CA VAL A 51 -10.83 7.17 -4.22
C VAL A 51 -11.31 7.73 -5.56
N ALA A 52 -11.41 9.05 -5.64
CA ALA A 52 -11.83 9.73 -6.85
C ALA A 52 -10.75 9.44 -7.88
N LEU A 53 -10.94 8.35 -8.63
CA LEU A 53 -10.08 8.04 -9.75
C LEU A 53 -10.17 9.24 -10.69
N PRO A 54 -9.03 9.80 -11.13
CA PRO A 54 -9.07 10.83 -12.14
C PRO A 54 -9.85 10.26 -13.33
N ASP A 55 -10.78 11.04 -13.90
CA ASP A 55 -11.59 10.65 -15.05
C ASP A 55 -10.68 10.51 -16.27
N MET A 56 -10.03 9.35 -16.34
CA MET A 56 -9.01 9.00 -17.31
C MET A 56 -9.46 7.71 -17.96
N SER A 57 -9.53 7.70 -19.29
CA SER A 57 -9.79 6.46 -20.00
C SER A 57 -8.69 5.44 -19.69
N SER A 58 -9.03 4.15 -19.71
CA SER A 58 -8.07 3.05 -19.55
C SER A 58 -6.83 3.23 -20.43
N ASP A 59 -6.98 3.77 -21.66
CA ASP A 59 -5.87 4.04 -22.57
C ASP A 59 -4.99 5.22 -22.14
N ALA A 60 -5.57 6.22 -21.47
CA ALA A 60 -4.80 7.31 -20.88
C ALA A 60 -3.98 6.82 -19.69
N LEU A 61 -4.57 5.93 -18.87
CA LEU A 61 -3.91 5.26 -17.75
C LEU A 61 -2.72 4.42 -18.23
N VAL A 62 -2.93 3.54 -19.20
CA VAL A 62 -1.89 2.67 -19.77
C VAL A 62 -0.76 3.49 -20.39
N ARG A 63 -1.08 4.57 -21.11
CA ARG A 63 -0.05 5.47 -21.68
C ARG A 63 0.72 6.24 -20.62
N HIS A 64 0.07 6.61 -19.52
CA HIS A 64 0.72 7.28 -18.40
C HIS A 64 1.73 6.34 -17.71
N ILE A 65 1.33 5.10 -17.42
CA ILE A 65 2.19 4.06 -16.83
C ILE A 65 3.37 3.74 -17.76
N ALA A 66 3.13 3.58 -19.07
CA ALA A 66 4.16 3.25 -20.05
C ALA A 66 5.26 4.33 -20.17
N ARG A 67 4.92 5.62 -20.07
CA ARG A 67 5.91 6.72 -20.14
C ARG A 67 6.85 6.74 -18.93
N ARG A 68 6.36 6.36 -17.75
CA ARG A 68 7.12 6.43 -16.49
C ARG A 68 8.17 5.34 -16.34
N ARG A 69 7.85 4.11 -16.80
CA ARG A 69 8.80 2.99 -16.79
C ARG A 69 10.08 3.28 -17.58
N ASN A 70 10.04 4.21 -18.53
CA ASN A 70 11.20 4.66 -19.30
C ASN A 70 12.05 5.73 -18.57
N ARG A 71 11.49 6.49 -17.63
CA ARG A 71 12.21 7.54 -16.86
C ARG A 71 13.08 6.98 -15.74
N ILE A 72 12.63 5.94 -15.05
CA ILE A 72 13.36 5.35 -13.91
C ILE A 72 14.70 4.74 -14.34
N ARG A 73 14.85 4.30 -15.60
CA ARG A 73 16.13 3.77 -16.11
C ARG A 73 17.23 4.83 -16.29
N LEU A 74 16.91 6.12 -16.25
CA LEU A 74 17.87 7.20 -16.53
C LEU A 74 18.51 7.82 -15.27
N ILE A 75 17.94 7.61 -14.07
CA ILE A 75 18.36 8.32 -12.85
C ILE A 75 19.42 7.54 -12.04
N SER A 76 19.57 6.24 -12.28
CA SER A 76 20.44 5.34 -11.49
C SER A 76 21.95 5.64 -11.58
N SER A 77 22.41 6.52 -12.48
CA SER A 77 23.84 6.82 -12.65
C SER A 77 24.32 8.11 -11.98
N ALA A 78 23.43 9.01 -11.55
CA ALA A 78 23.83 10.35 -11.07
C ALA A 78 23.97 10.47 -9.54
N ALA A 79 23.28 9.62 -8.77
CA ALA A 79 23.18 9.78 -7.31
C ALA A 79 24.41 9.31 -6.51
N LEU A 80 25.32 8.53 -7.11
CA LEU A 80 26.48 7.94 -6.42
C LEU A 80 27.67 8.91 -6.21
N ALA A 81 27.64 10.11 -6.80
CA ALA A 81 28.79 11.03 -6.78
C ALA A 81 28.77 12.09 -5.65
N LEU A 82 27.65 12.30 -4.94
CA LEU A 82 27.50 13.44 -4.02
C LEU A 82 27.68 13.10 -2.52
N ALA A 83 27.84 11.83 -2.15
CA ALA A 83 27.90 11.41 -0.74
C ALA A 83 29.28 11.58 -0.06
N ALA A 84 30.31 12.09 -0.74
CA ALA A 84 31.69 12.06 -0.24
C ALA A 84 32.18 13.33 0.49
N CYS A 85 31.43 14.44 0.54
CA CYS A 85 32.00 15.75 0.95
C CYS A 85 31.59 16.32 2.32
N THR A 86 30.77 15.66 3.15
CA THR A 86 30.20 16.32 4.35
C THR A 86 30.71 15.87 5.72
N LEU A 87 31.74 15.01 5.81
CA LEU A 87 32.19 14.42 7.08
C LEU A 87 33.32 15.16 7.85
N LEU A 88 33.38 16.50 7.83
CA LEU A 88 34.47 17.24 8.52
C LEU A 88 34.07 18.42 9.44
N PHE A 89 32.92 18.40 10.12
CA PHE A 89 32.68 19.34 11.23
C PHE A 89 32.02 18.72 12.47
N ILE A 90 32.77 18.73 13.58
CA ILE A 90 32.42 18.26 14.93
C ILE A 90 31.89 19.43 15.77
N GLY A 91 30.86 19.21 16.62
CA GLY A 91 30.57 20.10 17.75
C GLY A 91 29.22 19.94 18.47
N GLY A 92 29.20 19.21 19.59
CA GLY A 92 28.21 19.30 20.69
C GLY A 92 27.07 18.25 20.71
N PRO A 93 26.68 17.70 21.89
CA PRO A 93 25.49 16.85 22.02
C PRO A 93 24.23 17.72 21.97
N LYS A 94 23.87 18.16 20.76
CA LYS A 94 22.52 18.60 20.45
C LYS A 94 21.64 17.37 20.47
N ALA A 95 20.50 17.45 21.18
CA ALA A 95 19.40 16.49 21.06
C ALA A 95 19.29 16.10 19.59
N GLN A 96 19.53 14.81 19.31
CA GLN A 96 19.57 14.31 17.95
C GLN A 96 18.23 14.69 17.31
N PRO A 97 18.22 15.51 16.25
CA PRO A 97 16.99 15.77 15.54
C PRO A 97 16.46 14.40 15.12
N GLU A 98 15.18 14.13 15.41
CA GLU A 98 14.45 12.93 14.99
C GLU A 98 14.66 12.71 13.49
N LYS A 99 15.72 11.97 13.16
CA LYS A 99 16.06 11.54 11.82
C LYS A 99 15.70 10.07 11.49
N PRO A 100 14.83 9.32 12.21
CA PRO A 100 14.62 7.92 11.83
C PRO A 100 13.39 7.64 10.95
N ALA A 101 12.34 8.47 10.93
CA ALA A 101 11.07 8.07 10.33
C ALA A 101 11.11 7.92 8.79
N MET A 102 11.87 8.77 8.09
CA MET A 102 11.90 8.75 6.62
C MET A 102 12.82 7.66 6.06
N ASP A 103 13.92 7.35 6.76
CA ASP A 103 14.85 6.29 6.35
C ASP A 103 14.22 4.91 6.50
N GLU A 104 13.52 4.66 7.61
CA GLU A 104 12.75 3.42 7.83
C GLU A 104 11.66 3.23 6.77
N LEU A 105 10.96 4.31 6.44
CA LEU A 105 9.92 4.29 5.41
C LEU A 105 10.49 4.00 4.02
N SER A 106 11.62 4.62 3.66
CA SER A 106 12.33 4.33 2.41
C SER A 106 12.78 2.88 2.33
N GLN A 107 13.30 2.33 3.44
CA GLN A 107 13.68 0.92 3.54
C GLN A 107 12.48 -0.02 3.38
N ALA A 108 11.35 0.30 4.02
CA ALA A 108 10.11 -0.46 3.87
C ALA A 108 9.60 -0.44 2.42
N GLN A 109 9.64 0.72 1.75
CA GLN A 109 9.30 0.84 0.33
C GLN A 109 10.20 -0.04 -0.54
N ALA A 110 11.51 -0.01 -0.32
CA ALA A 110 12.46 -0.84 -1.07
C ALA A 110 12.16 -2.34 -0.88
N ALA A 111 11.79 -2.76 0.34
CA ALA A 111 11.39 -4.13 0.63
C ALA A 111 10.11 -4.53 -0.13
N PHE A 112 9.09 -3.66 -0.18
CA PHE A 112 7.87 -3.90 -0.96
C PHE A 112 8.16 -4.04 -2.46
N VAL A 113 8.93 -3.12 -3.04
CA VAL A 113 9.29 -3.17 -4.47
C VAL A 113 10.01 -4.47 -4.80
N SER A 114 10.94 -4.89 -3.95
CA SER A 114 11.67 -6.16 -4.11
C SER A 114 10.73 -7.38 -4.02
N ALA A 115 9.81 -7.39 -3.05
CA ALA A 115 8.82 -8.46 -2.90
C ALA A 115 7.86 -8.55 -4.09
N ILE A 116 7.28 -7.42 -4.50
CA ILE A 116 6.38 -7.33 -5.67
C ILE A 116 7.10 -7.80 -6.93
N THR A 117 8.36 -7.41 -7.14
CA THR A 117 9.14 -7.86 -8.30
C THR A 117 9.27 -9.39 -8.35
N ARG A 118 9.50 -10.04 -7.20
CA ARG A 118 9.54 -11.52 -7.11
C ARG A 118 8.18 -12.15 -7.37
N LEU A 119 7.12 -11.56 -6.82
CA LEU A 119 5.75 -12.03 -7.01
C LEU A 119 5.32 -11.90 -8.49
N GLU A 120 5.60 -10.78 -9.14
CA GLU A 120 5.32 -10.57 -10.57
C GLU A 120 6.00 -11.63 -11.44
N HIS A 121 7.26 -11.96 -11.13
CA HIS A 121 7.99 -12.99 -11.88
C HIS A 121 7.32 -14.38 -11.81
N GLN A 122 6.66 -14.69 -10.69
CA GLN A 122 5.94 -15.95 -10.50
C GLN A 122 4.49 -15.90 -10.99
N ALA A 123 3.82 -14.78 -10.79
CA ALA A 123 2.40 -14.60 -11.10
C ALA A 123 2.13 -14.40 -12.59
N LEU A 124 2.98 -13.65 -13.31
CA LEU A 124 2.71 -13.31 -14.71
C LEU A 124 2.63 -14.52 -15.63
N PRO A 125 3.53 -15.53 -15.56
CA PRO A 125 3.38 -16.74 -16.38
C PRO A 125 2.08 -17.49 -16.09
N LYS A 126 1.69 -17.62 -14.82
CA LYS A 126 0.44 -18.26 -14.41
C LYS A 126 -0.78 -17.49 -14.93
N LEU A 127 -0.70 -16.18 -14.93
CA LEU A 127 -1.76 -15.31 -15.44
C LEU A 127 -1.98 -15.48 -16.95
N ASP A 128 -0.94 -15.82 -17.70
CA ASP A 128 -1.03 -16.10 -19.14
C ASP A 128 -1.65 -17.48 -19.42
N ASP A 129 -1.54 -18.42 -18.48
CA ASP A 129 -2.16 -19.76 -18.55
C ASP A 129 -3.63 -19.78 -18.07
N MET A 130 -4.12 -18.68 -17.48
CA MET A 130 -5.50 -18.57 -16.98
C MET A 130 -6.54 -18.45 -18.11
N PRO A 131 -7.81 -18.82 -17.84
CA PRO A 131 -8.92 -18.51 -18.74
C PRO A 131 -8.94 -17.01 -19.08
N PRO A 132 -9.21 -16.62 -20.34
CA PRO A 132 -9.02 -15.25 -20.81
C PRO A 132 -9.85 -14.21 -20.05
N GLU A 133 -11.07 -14.57 -19.63
CA GLU A 133 -11.96 -13.70 -18.86
C GLU A 133 -11.41 -13.42 -17.44
N LEU A 134 -10.87 -14.46 -16.79
CA LEU A 134 -10.25 -14.32 -15.47
C LEU A 134 -8.96 -13.52 -15.54
N ALA A 135 -8.11 -13.83 -16.53
CA ALA A 135 -6.87 -13.10 -16.77
C ALA A 135 -7.13 -11.61 -17.06
N ALA A 136 -8.17 -11.28 -17.83
CA ALA A 136 -8.58 -9.90 -18.09
C ALA A 136 -8.95 -9.15 -16.80
N THR A 137 -9.73 -9.79 -15.91
CA THR A 137 -10.12 -9.23 -14.61
C THR A 137 -8.90 -8.91 -13.74
N TYR A 138 -7.97 -9.85 -13.64
CA TYR A 138 -6.73 -9.66 -12.88
C TYR A 138 -5.85 -8.54 -13.47
N ARG A 139 -5.71 -8.49 -14.80
CA ARG A 139 -4.94 -7.42 -15.48
C ARG A 139 -5.56 -6.05 -15.25
N GLN A 140 -6.89 -5.94 -15.28
CA GLN A 140 -7.59 -4.70 -14.98
C GLN A 140 -7.35 -4.26 -13.54
N ASN A 141 -7.48 -5.17 -12.57
CA ASN A 141 -7.22 -4.87 -11.16
C ASN A 141 -5.77 -4.44 -10.93
N LEU A 142 -4.81 -5.12 -11.57
CA LEU A 142 -3.40 -4.77 -11.50
C LEU A 142 -3.14 -3.36 -12.04
N ALA A 143 -3.74 -3.00 -13.19
CA ALA A 143 -3.60 -1.69 -13.79
C ALA A 143 -4.16 -0.56 -12.89
N ILE A 144 -5.27 -0.81 -12.19
CA ILE A 144 -5.85 0.15 -11.22
C ILE A 144 -4.88 0.37 -10.06
N ILE A 145 -4.32 -0.70 -9.49
CA ILE A 145 -3.39 -0.61 -8.36
C ILE A 145 -2.10 0.10 -8.79
N GLU A 146 -1.58 -0.19 -9.99
CA GLU A 146 -0.39 0.48 -10.54
C GLU A 146 -0.60 1.97 -10.74
N ALA A 147 -1.79 2.38 -11.18
CA ALA A 147 -2.14 3.78 -11.28
C ALA A 147 -2.18 4.48 -9.91
N ALA A 148 -2.74 3.82 -8.90
CA ALA A 148 -2.75 4.35 -7.53
C ALA A 148 -1.34 4.51 -6.96
N ILE A 149 -0.45 3.53 -7.18
CA ILE A 149 0.98 3.62 -6.82
C ILE A 149 1.62 4.83 -7.51
N ALA A 150 1.45 4.96 -8.82
CA ALA A 150 2.03 6.07 -9.59
C ALA A 150 1.54 7.43 -9.08
N GLN A 151 0.24 7.57 -8.80
CA GLN A 151 -0.32 8.81 -8.26
C GLN A 151 0.25 9.15 -6.88
N CYS A 152 0.39 8.16 -5.99
CA CYS A 152 1.00 8.39 -4.68
C CYS A 152 2.46 8.83 -4.80
N GLU A 153 3.23 8.18 -5.67
CA GLU A 153 4.62 8.56 -5.92
C GLU A 153 4.75 9.97 -6.51
N ASP A 154 3.84 10.40 -7.39
CA ASP A 154 3.84 11.77 -7.94
C ASP A 154 3.57 12.82 -6.85
N VAL A 155 2.62 12.53 -5.95
CA VAL A 155 2.32 13.42 -4.82
C VAL A 155 3.48 13.46 -3.83
N ILE A 156 4.16 12.34 -3.58
CA ILE A 156 5.38 12.29 -2.75
C ILE A 156 6.52 13.10 -3.38
N GLU A 157 6.73 12.99 -4.69
CA GLU A 157 7.75 13.76 -5.40
C GLU A 157 7.46 15.26 -5.31
N ALA A 158 6.19 15.67 -5.46
CA ALA A 158 5.78 17.06 -5.33
C ALA A 158 5.80 17.58 -3.88
N ASN A 159 5.49 16.74 -2.91
CA ASN A 159 5.40 17.09 -1.49
C ASN A 159 5.85 15.93 -0.57
N PRO A 160 7.16 15.80 -0.30
CA PRO A 160 7.71 14.66 0.45
C PRO A 160 7.39 14.71 1.96
N LEU A 161 6.78 15.79 2.46
CA LEU A 161 6.39 15.92 3.88
C LEU A 161 4.94 15.46 4.12
N GLN A 162 4.20 15.10 3.07
CA GLN A 162 2.83 14.61 3.20
C GLN A 162 2.82 13.13 3.61
N THR A 163 2.88 12.87 4.91
CA THR A 163 2.94 11.52 5.50
C THR A 163 1.78 10.61 5.09
N GLU A 164 0.58 11.17 4.92
CA GLU A 164 -0.63 10.44 4.47
C GLU A 164 -0.43 9.73 3.12
N THR A 165 0.33 10.35 2.21
CA THR A 165 0.58 9.80 0.87
C THR A 165 1.45 8.54 0.94
N TYR A 166 2.40 8.46 1.87
CA TYR A 166 3.22 7.26 2.07
C TYR A 166 2.41 6.10 2.68
N TRP A 167 1.41 6.39 3.51
CA TRP A 167 0.46 5.38 3.99
C TRP A 167 -0.41 4.86 2.85
N ALA A 168 -0.91 5.74 1.98
CA ALA A 168 -1.63 5.34 0.77
C ALA A 168 -0.77 4.48 -0.17
N LEU A 169 0.48 4.88 -0.39
CA LEU A 169 1.45 4.12 -1.19
C LEU A 169 1.69 2.71 -0.62
N SER A 170 1.90 2.61 0.70
CA SER A 170 2.09 1.32 1.37
C SER A 170 0.88 0.40 1.24
N ARG A 171 -0.34 0.94 1.33
CA ARG A 171 -1.58 0.18 1.08
C ARG A 171 -1.66 -0.31 -0.36
N ALA A 172 -1.32 0.53 -1.33
CA ALA A 172 -1.33 0.15 -2.74
C ALA A 172 -0.30 -0.95 -3.04
N TYR A 173 0.90 -0.90 -2.46
CA TYR A 173 1.87 -1.99 -2.57
C TYR A 173 1.37 -3.30 -1.96
N ARG A 174 0.76 -3.27 -0.77
CA ARG A 174 0.15 -4.48 -0.16
C ARG A 174 -0.94 -5.08 -1.05
N ALA A 175 -1.87 -4.24 -1.54
CA ALA A 175 -2.91 -4.69 -2.45
C ALA A 175 -2.34 -5.35 -3.72
N LYS A 176 -1.25 -4.81 -4.27
CA LYS A 176 -0.55 -5.42 -5.41
C LYS A 176 0.04 -6.78 -5.05
N ALA A 177 0.72 -6.88 -3.91
CA ALA A 177 1.30 -8.12 -3.43
C ALA A 177 0.23 -9.20 -3.21
N ASP A 178 -0.86 -8.88 -2.51
CA ASP A 178 -1.97 -9.79 -2.24
C ASP A 178 -2.62 -10.31 -3.54
N LEU A 179 -2.81 -9.42 -4.52
CA LEU A 179 -3.38 -9.80 -5.81
C LEU A 179 -2.46 -10.77 -6.57
N LEU A 180 -1.15 -10.52 -6.58
CA LEU A 180 -0.17 -11.38 -7.22
C LEU A 180 -0.04 -12.73 -6.51
N GLU A 181 -0.10 -12.75 -5.17
CA GLU A 181 -0.08 -13.98 -4.39
C GLU A 181 -1.29 -14.86 -4.70
N ARG A 182 -2.49 -14.28 -4.82
CA ARG A 182 -3.70 -15.02 -5.24
C ARG A 182 -3.51 -15.70 -6.58
N VAL A 183 -2.94 -15.00 -7.56
CA VAL A 183 -2.61 -15.57 -8.88
C VAL A 183 -1.63 -16.74 -8.76
N ILE A 184 -0.67 -16.69 -7.83
CA ILE A 184 0.30 -17.76 -7.58
C ILE A 184 -0.35 -18.96 -6.87
N THR A 185 -1.33 -18.75 -6.00
CA THR A 185 -1.98 -19.83 -5.23
C THR A 185 -3.12 -20.54 -5.97
N LEU A 186 -3.61 -19.95 -7.08
CA LEU A 186 -4.53 -20.60 -8.02
C LEU A 186 -3.81 -21.67 -8.85
#